data_AF-A0A929ZA68-F1
#
_entry.id   AF-A0A929ZA68-F1
#
_cell.length_a   1.000
_cell.length_b   1.000
_cell.length_c   1.000
_cell.angle_alpha   90.00
_cell.angle_beta   90.00
_cell.angle_gamma   90.00
#
_symmetry.space_group_name_H-M   'P 1'
#
loop_
_entity.id
_entity.type
_entity.pdbx_description
1 polymer ?
#
loop_
_entity_poly.entity_id
_entity_poly.type
_entity_poly.pdbx_seq_one_letter_code
_entity_poly.pdbx_strand_id
1 'polypeptide(L)'
;YISDDADEVLAEGVWQQFFTERPAPLTHEEKKAWIARNTGVSLGSDAFFPFGDNIERAHRSGVCYVAQAGGSVRDDHVIETCDKYNIAMAFTGVRLFHH
;
A
#
# COMPACT_ATOMS: atom_id res chain seq x y z
N TYR A 1 -5.97 12.10 -12.85
CA TYR A 1 -7.39 11.97 -12.40
C TYR A 1 -7.51 11.26 -11.05
N ILE A 2 -6.96 10.05 -10.83
CA ILE A 2 -7.03 9.39 -9.50
C ILE A 2 -6.01 9.94 -8.47
N SER A 3 -4.93 10.58 -8.94
CA SER A 3 -3.95 11.30 -8.13
C SER A 3 -4.55 12.52 -7.45
N ASP A 4 -3.76 13.18 -6.61
CA ASP A 4 -4.16 14.44 -5.96
C ASP A 4 -4.10 15.62 -6.95
N ASP A 5 -3.38 15.48 -8.05
CA ASP A 5 -3.32 16.44 -9.17
C ASP A 5 -4.45 16.19 -10.20
N ALA A 6 -5.65 15.87 -9.72
CA ALA A 6 -6.79 15.61 -10.60
C ALA A 6 -7.19 16.84 -11.43
N ASP A 7 -6.97 18.04 -10.88
CA ASP A 7 -7.33 19.31 -11.49
C ASP A 7 -6.59 19.60 -12.80
N GLU A 8 -5.36 19.10 -12.97
CA GLU A 8 -4.61 19.24 -14.22
C GLU A 8 -5.31 18.51 -15.38
N VAL A 9 -5.78 17.29 -15.10
CA VAL A 9 -6.51 16.47 -16.09
C VAL A 9 -7.93 17.00 -16.31
N LEU A 10 -8.52 17.62 -15.29
CA LEU A 10 -9.88 18.18 -15.31
C LEU A 10 -9.95 19.63 -15.80
N ALA A 11 -8.81 20.23 -16.14
CA ALA A 11 -8.71 21.59 -16.65
C ALA A 11 -9.42 21.72 -18.01
N GLU A 12 -9.97 22.91 -18.25
CA GLU A 12 -10.70 23.20 -19.49
C GLU A 12 -9.76 23.14 -20.70
N GLY A 13 -10.18 22.42 -21.74
CA GLY A 13 -9.36 22.13 -22.93
C GLY A 13 -8.47 20.89 -22.81
N VAL A 14 -8.25 20.37 -21.60
CA VAL A 14 -7.49 19.13 -21.35
C VAL A 14 -8.42 17.94 -21.27
N TRP A 15 -9.46 17.99 -20.43
CA TRP A 15 -10.33 16.84 -20.21
C TRP A 15 -11.06 16.42 -21.49
N GLN A 16 -11.43 17.37 -22.36
CA GLN A 16 -12.10 17.14 -23.64
C GLN A 16 -11.26 16.31 -24.63
N GLN A 17 -9.94 16.24 -24.44
CA GLN A 17 -9.07 15.42 -25.28
C GLN A 17 -9.16 13.93 -24.91
N PHE A 18 -9.61 13.61 -23.70
CA PHE A 18 -9.60 12.27 -23.15
C PHE A 18 -11.00 11.71 -22.83
N PHE A 19 -11.98 12.57 -22.57
CA PHE A 19 -13.32 12.18 -22.14
C PHE A 19 -14.41 12.84 -22.98
N THR A 20 -15.53 12.13 -23.16
CA THR A 20 -16.74 12.64 -23.83
C THR A 20 -17.55 13.59 -22.93
N GLU A 21 -17.41 13.45 -21.62
CA GLU A 21 -18.03 14.30 -20.59
C GLU A 21 -17.02 14.53 -19.46
N ARG A 22 -17.11 15.68 -18.78
CA ARG A 22 -16.17 16.01 -17.70
C ARG A 22 -16.46 15.13 -16.49
N PRO A 23 -15.54 14.26 -16.06
CA PRO A 23 -15.81 13.41 -14.90
C PRO A 23 -15.75 14.24 -13.61
N ALA A 24 -16.67 13.96 -12.68
CA ALA A 24 -16.67 14.59 -11.36
C ALA A 24 -15.44 14.13 -10.57
N PRO A 25 -14.66 15.01 -9.93
CA PRO A 25 -13.49 14.59 -9.16
C PRO A 25 -13.88 13.71 -7.98
N LEU A 26 -13.09 12.66 -7.72
CA LEU A 26 -13.25 11.81 -6.53
C LEU A 26 -12.86 12.58 -5.27
N THR A 27 -13.76 12.62 -4.30
CA THR A 27 -13.49 13.18 -2.98
C THR A 27 -12.48 12.32 -2.21
N HIS A 28 -11.80 12.90 -1.22
CA HIS A 28 -10.90 12.15 -0.34
C HIS A 28 -11.62 10.99 0.37
N GLU A 29 -12.88 11.20 0.78
CA GLU A 29 -13.69 10.19 1.44
C GLU A 29 -14.04 9.02 0.51
N GLU A 30 -14.40 9.29 -0.75
CA GLU A 30 -14.64 8.26 -1.76
C GLU A 30 -13.36 7.47 -2.06
N LYS A 31 -12.22 8.15 -2.22
CA LYS A 31 -10.91 7.50 -2.41
C LYS A 31 -10.60 6.57 -1.23
N LYS A 32 -10.78 7.06 0.00
CA LYS A 32 -10.52 6.28 1.23
C LYS A 32 -11.47 5.09 1.36
N ALA A 33 -12.77 5.28 1.11
CA ALA A 33 -13.78 4.24 1.16
C ALA A 33 -13.53 3.16 0.10
N TRP A 34 -13.04 3.56 -1.08
CA TRP A 34 -12.65 2.63 -2.14
C TRP A 34 -11.42 1.81 -1.74
N ILE A 35 -10.35 2.46 -1.28
CA ILE A 35 -9.11 1.79 -0.84
C ILE A 35 -9.39 0.79 0.29
N ALA A 36 -10.29 1.12 1.22
CA ALA A 36 -10.66 0.25 2.33
C ALA A 36 -11.30 -1.09 1.90
N ARG A 37 -11.76 -1.21 0.64
CA ARG A 37 -12.31 -2.47 0.10
C ARG A 37 -11.22 -3.41 -0.41
N ASN A 38 -9.98 -2.93 -0.57
CA ASN A 38 -8.89 -3.74 -1.07
C ASN A 38 -8.45 -4.78 -0.03
N THR A 39 -8.39 -6.06 -0.39
CA THR A 39 -8.05 -7.16 0.53
C THR A 39 -7.27 -8.25 -0.21
N GLY A 40 -6.58 -9.13 0.54
CA GLY A 40 -5.83 -10.24 -0.04
C GLY A 40 -4.51 -9.85 -0.71
N VAL A 41 -3.94 -8.69 -0.35
CA VAL A 41 -2.69 -8.19 -0.95
C VAL A 41 -1.49 -8.92 -0.35
N SER A 42 -0.49 -9.19 -1.20
CA SER A 42 0.82 -9.69 -0.79
C SER A 42 1.86 -8.58 -0.86
N LEU A 43 2.71 -8.48 0.17
CA LEU A 43 3.81 -7.52 0.27
C LEU A 43 5.15 -8.24 0.34
N GLY A 44 6.09 -7.86 -0.52
CA GLY A 44 7.48 -8.30 -0.45
C GLY A 44 8.40 -7.15 -0.06
N SER A 45 9.34 -7.40 0.84
CA SER A 45 10.41 -6.47 1.22
C SER A 45 11.77 -7.06 0.82
N ASP A 46 12.61 -6.25 0.17
CA ASP A 46 13.97 -6.61 -0.22
C ASP A 46 14.92 -6.72 0.97
N ALA A 47 14.57 -6.09 2.10
CA ALA A 47 15.28 -6.13 3.37
C ALA A 47 14.36 -6.49 4.53
N PHE A 48 14.87 -6.39 5.75
CA PHE A 48 14.07 -6.55 6.97
C PHE A 48 13.25 -5.28 7.27
N PHE A 49 12.13 -5.43 7.95
CA PHE A 49 11.36 -4.35 8.54
C PHE A 49 11.96 -3.98 9.90
N PRO A 50 12.31 -2.71 10.14
CA PRO A 50 12.92 -2.29 11.40
C PRO A 50 11.88 -2.21 12.53
N PHE A 51 10.61 -1.92 12.21
CA PHE A 51 9.54 -1.70 13.17
C PHE A 51 8.17 -2.15 12.61
N GLY A 52 7.21 -2.37 13.51
CA GLY A 52 5.85 -2.82 13.17
C GLY A 52 4.97 -1.78 12.46
N ASP A 53 5.37 -0.51 12.43
CA ASP A 53 4.66 0.56 11.70
C ASP A 53 4.53 0.28 10.19
N ASN A 54 5.51 -0.42 9.62
CA ASN A 54 5.45 -0.92 8.24
C ASN A 54 4.27 -1.88 8.04
N ILE A 55 4.01 -2.75 9.01
CA ILE A 55 2.89 -3.71 8.99
C ILE A 55 1.56 -2.97 9.22
N GLU A 56 1.52 -2.03 10.16
CA GLU A 56 0.36 -1.15 10.37
C GLU A 56 -0.04 -0.40 9.09
N ARG A 57 0.96 0.12 8.35
CA ARG A 57 0.72 0.79 7.08
C ARG A 57 0.28 -0.18 5.99
N ALA A 58 0.89 -1.36 5.92
CA ALA A 58 0.55 -2.42 4.96
C ALA A 58 -0.89 -2.92 5.13
N HIS A 59 -1.31 -3.15 6.38
CA HIS A 59 -2.67 -3.56 6.72
C HIS A 59 -3.74 -2.60 6.17
N ARG A 60 -3.50 -1.28 6.25
CA ARG A 60 -4.40 -0.26 5.68
C ARG A 60 -4.56 -0.33 4.15
N SER A 61 -3.71 -1.08 3.47
CA SER A 61 -3.78 -1.32 2.04
C SER A 61 -4.30 -2.72 1.68
N GLY A 62 -4.80 -3.48 2.66
CA GLY A 62 -5.40 -4.80 2.43
C GLY A 62 -4.42 -5.96 2.46
N VAL A 63 -3.22 -5.76 3.01
CA VAL A 63 -2.19 -6.80 3.07
C VAL A 63 -2.59 -7.91 4.03
N CYS A 64 -2.53 -9.14 3.54
CA CYS A 64 -2.76 -10.37 4.30
C CYS A 64 -1.52 -11.29 4.31
N TYR A 65 -0.54 -11.03 3.43
CA TYR A 65 0.66 -11.85 3.29
C TYR A 65 1.90 -10.97 3.18
N VAL A 66 2.96 -11.29 3.93
CA VAL A 66 4.22 -10.56 3.93
C VAL A 66 5.40 -11.52 3.76
N ALA A 67 6.33 -11.19 2.89
CA ALA A 67 7.64 -11.85 2.79
C ALA A 67 8.76 -10.82 3.00
N GLN A 68 9.67 -11.10 3.92
CA GLN A 68 10.82 -10.23 4.21
C GLN A 68 12.10 -11.02 4.48
N ALA A 69 13.26 -10.37 4.41
CA ALA A 69 14.54 -11.02 4.67
C ALA A 69 14.67 -11.57 6.10
N GLY A 70 14.13 -10.85 7.10
CA GLY A 70 14.40 -11.09 8.52
C GLY A 70 15.78 -10.61 8.96
N GLY A 71 16.06 -10.69 10.26
CA GLY A 71 17.32 -10.26 10.86
C GLY A 71 17.26 -8.86 11.49
N SER A 72 16.05 -8.36 11.80
CA SER A 72 15.89 -7.18 12.63
C SER A 72 16.09 -7.54 14.10
N VAL A 73 16.69 -6.64 14.89
CA VAL A 73 16.73 -6.78 16.36
C VAL A 73 15.31 -6.76 16.96
N ARG A 74 14.33 -6.24 16.21
CA ARG A 74 12.93 -6.12 16.63
C ARG A 74 11.98 -7.00 15.81
N ASP A 75 12.48 -8.11 15.25
CA ASP A 75 11.62 -9.03 14.50
C ASP A 75 10.43 -9.52 15.35
N ASP A 76 10.61 -9.76 16.66
CA ASP A 76 9.52 -10.14 17.57
C ASP A 76 8.35 -9.14 17.53
N HIS A 77 8.64 -7.85 17.59
CA HIS A 77 7.62 -6.80 17.53
C HIS A 77 6.93 -6.73 16.15
N VAL A 78 7.68 -7.00 15.08
CA VAL A 78 7.14 -7.04 13.72
C VAL A 78 6.20 -8.25 13.55
N ILE A 79 6.59 -9.41 14.09
CA ILE A 79 5.78 -10.65 14.11
C ILE A 79 4.51 -10.42 14.93
N GLU A 80 4.61 -9.88 16.15
CA GLU A 80 3.45 -9.54 17.00
C GLU A 80 2.47 -8.61 16.27
N THR A 81 2.97 -7.66 15.48
CA THR A 81 2.12 -6.76 14.69
C THR A 81 1.41 -7.50 13.54
N CYS A 82 2.07 -8.49 12.93
CA CYS A 82 1.43 -9.33 11.92
C CYS A 82 0.34 -10.21 12.54
N ASP A 83 0.62 -10.84 13.67
CA ASP A 83 -0.32 -11.69 14.41
C ASP A 83 -1.56 -10.89 14.84
N LYS A 84 -1.37 -9.66 15.32
CA LYS A 84 -2.47 -8.72 15.67
C LYS A 84 -3.47 -8.53 14.52
N TYR A 85 -2.99 -8.55 13.27
CA TYR A 85 -3.81 -8.33 12.08
C TYR A 85 -4.10 -9.61 11.29
N ASN A 86 -3.71 -10.78 11.81
CA ASN A 86 -3.81 -12.07 11.13
C ASN A 86 -3.15 -12.04 9.74
N ILE A 87 -1.98 -11.40 9.65
CA ILE A 87 -1.15 -11.33 8.45
C ILE A 87 -0.16 -12.48 8.48
N ALA A 88 -0.17 -13.34 7.47
CA ALA A 88 0.83 -14.40 7.35
C ALA A 88 2.18 -13.80 6.95
N MET A 89 3.22 -14.05 7.74
CA MET A 89 4.57 -13.55 7.48
C MET A 89 5.55 -14.70 7.22
N ALA A 90 6.39 -14.54 6.20
CA ALA A 90 7.47 -15.47 5.86
C ALA A 90 8.83 -14.76 5.89
N PHE A 91 9.80 -15.38 6.56
CA PHE A 91 11.20 -14.94 6.52
C PHE A 91 11.93 -15.69 5.42
N THR A 92 12.51 -14.96 4.47
CA THR A 92 13.19 -15.53 3.30
C THR A 92 14.66 -15.83 3.57
N GLY A 93 15.29 -15.13 4.52
CA GLY A 93 16.74 -15.21 4.76
C GLY A 93 17.59 -14.60 3.64
N VAL A 94 16.98 -13.94 2.65
CA VAL A 94 17.66 -13.38 1.47
C VAL A 94 17.33 -11.89 1.34
N ARG A 95 18.37 -11.06 1.18
CA ARG A 95 18.22 -9.63 0.84
C ARG A 95 18.34 -9.43 -0.67
N LEU A 96 17.53 -8.56 -1.24
CA LEU A 96 17.40 -8.33 -2.69
C LEU A 96 17.82 -6.91 -3.10
N PHE A 97 18.94 -6.41 -2.55
CA PHE A 97 19.45 -5.09 -2.91
C PHE A 97 19.90 -5.03 -4.37
N HIS A 98 19.53 -3.94 -5.04
CA HIS A 98 19.96 -3.58 -6.38
C HIS A 98 20.32 -2.08 -6.39
N HIS A 99 21.47 -1.73 -6.96
CA HIS A 99 22.05 -0.38 -6.96
C HIS A 99 22.03 0.22 -8.36
#